data_AF-A0A959KJ77-F1
#
_entry.id   AF-A0A959KJ77-F1
#
_cell.length_a   1.000
_cell.length_b   1.000
_cell.length_c   1.000
_cell.angle_alpha   90.00
_cell.angle_beta   90.00
_cell.angle_gamma   90.00
#
_symmetry.space_group_name_H-M   'P 1'
#
loop_
_entity.id
_entity.type
_entity.pdbx_description
1 polymer ?
#
loop_
_entity_poly.entity_id
_entity_poly.type
_entity_poly.pdbx_seq_one_letter_code
_entity_poly.pdbx_strand_id
1 'polypeptide(L)' 'TPENIDQFQQIYHLVKERGFTLNGAKQELKHLKDWERQKEQMLGLLKKVRKSLEDIRKELNGAP' A
#
# COMPACT_ATOMS: atom_id res chain seq x y z
N THR A 1 -6.73 14.51 -18.17
CA THR A 1 -7.63 13.34 -17.98
C THR A 1 -8.13 13.34 -16.54
N PRO A 2 -9.13 12.51 -16.16
CA PRO A 2 -9.58 12.40 -14.76
C PRO A 2 -8.43 12.17 -13.78
N GLU A 3 -7.44 11.36 -14.16
CA GLU A 3 -6.26 11.07 -13.33
C GLU A 3 -5.42 12.33 -13.05
N ASN A 4 -5.36 13.27 -14.00
CA ASN A 4 -4.66 14.53 -13.76
C ASN A 4 -5.40 15.39 -12.74
N ILE A 5 -6.74 15.37 -12.74
CA ILE A 5 -7.55 16.11 -11.77
C ILE A 5 -7.31 15.56 -10.36
N ASP A 6 -7.31 14.24 -10.20
CA ASP A 6 -7.01 13.60 -8.92
C ASP A 6 -5.61 13.92 -8.42
N GLN A 7 -4.61 13.91 -9.31
CA GLN A 7 -3.25 14.35 -8.96
C GLN A 7 -3.21 15.81 -8.51
N PHE A 8 -3.93 16.71 -9.19
CA PHE A 8 -3.99 18.12 -8.80
C PHE A 8 -4.66 18.30 -7.44
N GLN A 9 -5.73 17.56 -7.15
CA GLN A 9 -6.40 17.59 -5.85
C GLN A 9 -5.47 17.12 -4.72
N GLN A 10 -4.71 16.05 -4.93
CA GLN A 10 -3.72 15.57 -3.95
C GLN A 10 -2.62 16.61 -3.70
N ILE A 11 -2.11 17.24 -4.76
CA ILE A 11 -1.11 18.32 -4.63
C ILE A 11 -1.70 19.52 -3.88
N TYR A 12 -2.94 19.90 -4.20
CA TYR A 12 -3.64 20.99 -3.52
C TYR A 12 -3.77 20.72 -2.03
N HIS A 13 -4.26 19.53 -1.64
CA HIS A 13 -4.41 19.14 -0.24
C HIS A 13 -3.06 19.21 0.51
N LEU A 14 -2.00 18.66 -0.08
CA LEU A 14 -0.67 18.67 0.54
C LEU A 14 -0.12 20.09 0.72
N VAL A 15 -0.27 20.95 -0.29
CA VAL A 15 0.32 22.29 -0.27
C VAL A 15 -0.53 23.29 0.51
N LYS A 16 -1.85 23.30 0.30
CA LYS A 16 -2.76 24.31 0.89
C LYS A 16 -3.28 23.93 2.25
N GLU A 17 -3.58 22.65 2.48
CA GLU A 17 -4.21 22.23 3.74
C GLU A 17 -3.19 21.68 4.72
N ARG A 18 -2.14 21.00 4.24
CA ARG A 18 -1.08 20.43 5.07
C ARG A 18 0.21 21.26 5.12
N GLY A 19 0.28 22.36 4.35
CA GLY A 19 1.37 23.35 4.43
C GLY A 19 2.70 22.93 3.82
N PHE A 20 2.74 21.91 2.96
CA PHE A 20 3.97 21.52 2.27
C PHE A 20 4.36 22.53 1.17
N THR A 21 5.66 22.61 0.88
CA THR A 21 6.11 23.19 -0.39
C THR A 21 5.79 22.24 -1.55
N LEU A 22 5.78 22.72 -2.80
CA LEU A 22 5.60 21.86 -3.98
C LEU A 22 6.63 20.72 -4.04
N ASN A 23 7.88 21.01 -3.66
CA ASN A 23 8.93 19.99 -3.58
C ASN A 23 8.65 18.98 -2.46
N GLY A 24 8.20 19.44 -1.30
CA GLY A 24 7.79 18.57 -0.18
C GLY A 24 6.61 17.67 -0.55
N ALA A 25 5.57 18.22 -1.16
CA ALA A 25 4.42 17.45 -1.64
C ALA A 25 4.82 16.38 -2.67
N LYS A 26 5.74 16.71 -3.59
CA LYS A 26 6.28 15.73 -4.56
C LYS A 26 7.01 14.57 -3.87
N GLN A 27 7.82 14.86 -2.85
CA GLN A 27 8.52 13.82 -2.09
C GLN A 27 7.54 12.95 -1.29
N GLU A 28 6.54 13.56 -0.65
CA GLU A 28 5.51 12.86 0.11
C GLU A 28 4.68 11.93 -0.77
N LEU A 29 4.25 12.38 -1.95
CA LEU A 29 3.53 11.55 -2.91
C LEU A 29 4.35 10.33 -3.37
N LYS A 30 5.66 10.49 -3.52
CA LYS A 30 6.54 9.37 -3.85
C LYS A 30 6.65 8.40 -2.67
N HIS A 31 6.83 8.92 -1.46
CA HIS A 31 6.93 8.11 -0.25
C HIS A 31 5.63 7.30 0.00
N LEU A 32 4.46 7.90 -0.18
CA LEU A 32 3.18 7.21 -0.05
C LEU A 32 3.04 6.05 -1.05
N LYS A 33 3.45 6.26 -2.31
CA LYS A 33 3.46 5.20 -3.33
C LYS A 33 4.42 4.06 -3.00
N ASP A 34 5.61 4.39 -2.50
CA ASP A 34 6.61 3.39 -2.11
C ASP A 34 6.12 2.60 -0.88
N TRP A 35 5.51 3.26 0.10
CA TRP A 35 4.89 2.63 1.27
C TRP A 35 3.74 1.70 0.89
N GLU A 36 2.85 2.14 -0.02
CA GLU A 36 1.74 1.34 -0.51
C GLU A 36 2.24 0.05 -1.19
N ARG A 37 3.27 0.17 -2.03
CA ARG A 37 3.91 -0.99 -2.66
C ARG A 37 4.51 -1.97 -1.64
N GLN A 38 5.21 -1.46 -0.62
CA GLN A 38 5.77 -2.30 0.44
C GLN A 38 4.67 -3.00 1.25
N LYS A 39 3.57 -2.29 1.55
CA LYS A 39 2.40 -2.85 2.22
C LYS A 39 1.79 -3.99 1.41
N GLU A 40 1.62 -3.83 0.10
CA GLU A 40 1.12 -4.90 -0.77
C GLU A 40 2.03 -6.13 -0.77
N GLN A 41 3.35 -5.93 -0.84
CA GLN A 41 4.33 -7.01 -0.76
C GLN A 41 4.23 -7.76 0.58
N MET A 42 4.16 -7.03 1.69
CA MET A 42 4.01 -7.60 3.03
C MET A 42 2.72 -8.42 3.15
N LEU A 43 1.60 -7.88 2.66
CA LEU A 43 0.32 -8.61 2.63
C LEU A 43 0.43 -9.90 1.80
N GLY A 44 1.15 -9.86 0.68
CA GLY A 44 1.43 -11.04 -0.13
C GLY A 44 2.20 -12.12 0.63
N LEU A 45 3.22 -11.73 1.40
CA LEU A 45 3.98 -12.65 2.25
C LEU A 45 3.11 -13.25 3.36
N LEU A 46 2.34 -12.42 4.07
CA LEU A 46 1.43 -12.89 5.12
C LEU A 46 0.38 -13.87 4.60
N LYS A 47 -0.18 -13.62 3.41
CA LYS A 47 -1.09 -14.55 2.75
C LYS A 47 -0.43 -15.90 2.44
N LYS A 48 0.83 -15.90 2.00
CA LYS A 48 1.61 -17.13 1.77
C LYS A 48 1.84 -17.89 3.06
N VAL A 49 2.30 -17.21 4.12
CA VAL A 49 2.51 -17.81 5.44
C VAL A 49 1.22 -18.43 5.96
N ARG A 50 0.10 -17.70 5.90
CA ARG A 50 -1.22 -18.22 6.29
C ARG A 50 -1.58 -19.49 5.52
N LYS A 51 -1.41 -19.48 4.18
CA LYS A 51 -1.70 -20.65 3.35
C LYS A 51 -0.84 -21.85 3.75
N SER A 52 0.46 -21.65 3.95
CA SER A 52 1.35 -22.74 4.40
C SER A 52 0.92 -23.32 5.75
N LEU A 53 0.54 -22.47 6.71
CA LEU A 53 0.03 -22.93 8.01
C LEU A 53 -1.31 -23.66 7.89
N GLU A 54 -2.20 -23.20 7.02
CA GLU A 54 -3.47 -23.87 6.73
C GLU A 54 -3.25 -25.25 6.09
N ASP A 55 -2.26 -25.38 5.20
CA ASP A 55 -1.92 -26.64 4.54
C ASP A 55 -1.31 -27.64 5.53
N ILE A 56 -0.37 -27.20 6.38
CA ILE A 56 0.16 -28.01 7.50
C ILE A 56 -0.97 -28.47 8.42
N ARG A 57 -1.91 -27.58 8.77
CA ARG A 57 -3.05 -27.93 9.61
C ARG A 57 -3.93 -29.00 8.98
N LYS A 58 -4.15 -28.97 7.65
CA LYS A 58 -4.92 -30.00 6.95
C LYS A 58 -4.21 -31.36 6.97
N GLU A 59 -2.90 -31.37 6.77
CA GLU A 59 -2.07 -32.59 6.82
C GLU A 59 -2.12 -33.23 8.22
N LEU A 60 -2.01 -32.42 9.28
CA LEU A 60 -2.04 -32.91 10.66
C LEU A 60 -3.43 -33.36 11.12
N ASN A 61 -4.48 -32.71 10.65
CA ASN A 61 -5.85 -33.01 11.06
C ASN A 61 -6.44 -34.23 10.37
N GLY A 62 -5.67 -34.94 9.53
CA GLY A 62 -6.10 -36.17 8.88
C GLY A 62 -7.50 -36.01 8.30
N ALA A 63 -7.66 -35.14 7.31
CA ALA A 63 -8.80 -35.31 6.42
C ALA A 63 -8.76 -36.77 5.89
N PRO A 64 -9.89 -37.46 5.72
CA PRO A 64 -9.90 -38.87 5.32
C PRO A 64 -8.96 -39.16 4.14
#